data_AF-R5V500-F1
#
_entry.id   AF-R5V500-F1
#
_cell.length_a   1.000
_cell.length_b   1.000
_cell.length_c   1.000
_cell.angle_alpha   90.00
_cell.angle_beta   90.00
_cell.angle_gamma   90.00
#
_symmetry.space_group_name_H-M   'P 1'
#
loop_
_entity.id
_entity.type
_entity.pdbx_description
1 polymer ?
#
loop_
_entity_poly.entity_id
_entity_poly.type
_entity_poly.pdbx_seq_one_letter_code
_entity_poly.pdbx_strand_id
1 'polypeptide(L)'
;MLYYASDEQKTTHPFQAYLDIVYTQIKEYTNLDPYTTPMEIYTYMDPVLQAEIDLMQQNQSSYIHFDNDLQQFAAAIINNENGALIAAFGGRNYAGQRLFNRAYDMVRQPASTIKPILSYALAYEHLDWSDQHKVVDEPTLYPNTNQQVHNVDQNYMGELMIDEAIGYSRNTIAVKTLQEVVQHIGMNGVTDYLNQIQLLDTQPEDVSYAYALGAFHYGVSPTQLAAAYAMLANQGIYKTPLAVKKIVLLNENKEIQFDIQNQRVLQEDSVYLLNSVMENVMKKNFWNINVIQPQDVHVCAKTGTSSFDRQLLEEYDYPSNAYKDRWLAGYSKNLTIAAWTGFDVTEKGKETYFVPSSNDANIVKQFFKRIMDIAGIPNQTYPKPNNIVSIPIVKGSYPYLLPTNNVNSDSIVVAQFKREAMPTLYICEPAITKTVEFDYYVSDSKLTILIPNAISEENQYHKIFDYEKIYGDLELICEIKNEQNESYRIVLDQSINEIDLFSKGNYTMELYYQYKNGHNKGPSQIETFTIQKGSLF
;
A
#
# COMPACT_ATOMS: atom_id res chain seq x y z
N MET A 1 -20.98 15.52 -26.89
CA MET A 1 -21.91 15.23 -28.01
C MET A 1 -21.41 13.95 -28.67
N LEU A 2 -21.97 12.80 -28.29
CA LEU A 2 -21.56 11.50 -28.81
C LEU A 2 -22.11 11.38 -30.24
N TYR A 3 -21.23 11.45 -31.23
CA TYR A 3 -21.59 11.15 -32.61
C TYR A 3 -21.82 9.64 -32.73
N TYR A 4 -23.08 9.21 -32.63
CA TYR A 4 -23.47 7.92 -33.20
C TYR A 4 -23.46 8.08 -34.72
N ALA A 5 -22.34 7.73 -35.34
CA ALA A 5 -22.24 7.60 -36.78
C ALA A 5 -23.07 6.38 -37.25
N SER A 6 -23.75 6.58 -38.37
CA SER A 6 -24.71 5.70 -39.05
C SER A 6 -24.32 4.22 -39.21
N ASP A 7 -25.34 3.37 -39.28
CA ASP A 7 -25.40 1.91 -39.55
C ASP A 7 -24.77 1.44 -40.88
N GLU A 8 -23.59 1.94 -41.27
CA GLU A 8 -22.73 1.17 -42.16
C GLU A 8 -21.92 0.20 -41.29
N GLN A 9 -22.12 -1.11 -41.48
CA GLN A 9 -21.27 -2.14 -40.87
C GLN A 9 -19.82 -1.90 -41.29
N LYS A 10 -19.09 -1.10 -40.51
CA LYS A 10 -17.65 -0.89 -40.70
C LYS A 10 -16.96 -2.24 -40.51
N THR A 11 -16.18 -2.65 -41.49
CA THR A 11 -15.37 -3.86 -41.43
C THR A 11 -14.52 -3.87 -40.16
N THR A 12 -14.69 -4.88 -39.31
CA THR A 12 -13.82 -5.08 -38.13
C THR A 12 -12.63 -5.92 -38.56
N HIS A 13 -11.41 -5.44 -38.33
CA HIS A 13 -10.20 -6.23 -38.59
C HIS A 13 -9.71 -6.92 -37.30
N PRO A 14 -8.86 -7.96 -37.41
CA PRO A 14 -8.12 -8.44 -36.25
C PRO A 14 -7.38 -7.28 -35.56
N PHE A 15 -7.33 -7.29 -34.23
CA PHE A 15 -6.63 -6.31 -33.41
C PHE A 15 -7.19 -4.88 -33.48
N GLN A 16 -8.45 -4.72 -33.89
CA GLN A 16 -9.05 -3.42 -34.21
C GLN A 16 -8.93 -2.38 -33.09
N ALA A 17 -9.12 -2.78 -31.82
CA ALA A 17 -8.98 -1.87 -30.69
C ALA A 17 -7.55 -1.30 -30.61
N TYR A 18 -6.52 -2.14 -30.75
CA TYR A 18 -5.14 -1.69 -30.77
C TYR A 18 -4.84 -0.81 -32.00
N LEU A 19 -5.37 -1.18 -33.18
CA LEU A 19 -5.21 -0.40 -34.40
C LEU A 19 -5.83 1.00 -34.32
N ASP A 20 -6.94 1.16 -33.60
CA ASP A 20 -7.55 2.47 -33.38
C ASP A 20 -6.66 3.37 -32.52
N ILE A 21 -5.92 2.81 -31.55
CA ILE A 21 -4.89 3.56 -30.78
C ILE A 21 -3.72 3.95 -31.68
N VAL A 22 -3.25 3.02 -32.52
CA VAL A 22 -2.19 3.28 -33.52
C VAL A 22 -2.57 4.42 -34.46
N TYR A 23 -3.81 4.40 -34.97
CA TYR A 23 -4.36 5.47 -35.79
C TYR A 23 -4.33 6.82 -35.06
N THR A 24 -4.81 6.83 -33.81
CA THR A 24 -4.89 8.03 -32.98
C THR A 24 -3.50 8.62 -32.71
N GLN A 25 -2.53 7.80 -32.31
CA GLN A 25 -1.17 8.26 -32.06
C GLN A 25 -0.47 8.78 -33.32
N ILE A 26 -0.63 8.13 -34.48
CA ILE A 26 -0.07 8.65 -35.73
C ILE A 26 -0.63 10.04 -36.02
N LYS A 27 -1.95 10.20 -35.87
CA LYS A 27 -2.62 11.47 -36.13
C LYS A 27 -2.16 12.56 -35.16
N GLU A 28 -2.07 12.26 -33.87
CA GLU A 28 -1.63 13.21 -32.84
C GLU A 28 -0.17 13.66 -33.03
N TYR A 29 0.73 12.73 -33.33
CA TYR A 29 2.17 13.02 -33.42
C TYR A 29 2.60 13.59 -34.78
N THR A 30 1.89 13.23 -35.86
CA THR A 30 2.34 13.57 -37.23
C THR A 30 1.33 14.36 -38.04
N ASN A 31 0.08 14.47 -37.57
CA ASN A 31 -1.05 15.03 -38.30
C ASN A 31 -1.36 14.30 -39.64
N LEU A 32 -0.83 13.10 -39.84
CA LEU A 32 -1.11 12.24 -40.99
C LEU A 32 -2.31 11.32 -40.72
N ASP A 33 -3.05 10.98 -41.77
CA ASP A 33 -4.17 10.03 -41.69
C ASP A 33 -3.82 8.73 -42.45
N PRO A 34 -3.61 7.61 -41.74
CA PRO A 34 -3.34 6.29 -42.32
C PRO A 34 -4.34 5.80 -43.38
N TYR A 35 -5.58 6.31 -43.42
CA TYR A 35 -6.57 5.93 -44.43
C TYR A 35 -6.43 6.70 -45.75
N THR A 36 -5.69 7.81 -45.74
CA THR A 36 -5.52 8.66 -46.93
C THR A 36 -4.07 8.81 -47.36
N THR A 37 -3.12 8.50 -46.48
CA THR A 37 -1.69 8.55 -46.74
C THR A 37 -1.11 7.14 -46.79
N PRO A 38 -0.66 6.66 -47.96
CA PRO A 38 -0.02 5.36 -48.09
C PRO A 38 1.24 5.27 -47.23
N MET A 39 1.23 4.36 -46.25
CA MET A 39 2.34 4.17 -45.32
C MET A 39 2.43 2.72 -44.85
N GLU A 40 3.65 2.28 -44.52
CA GLU A 40 3.86 1.09 -43.70
C GLU A 40 3.95 1.52 -42.23
N ILE A 41 3.27 0.80 -41.34
CA ILE A 41 3.21 1.12 -39.92
C ILE A 41 3.82 -0.04 -39.12
N TYR A 42 4.80 0.28 -38.29
CA TYR A 42 5.45 -0.68 -37.40
C TYR A 42 5.03 -0.36 -35.96
N THR A 43 4.48 -1.36 -35.27
CA THR A 43 3.92 -1.21 -33.92
C THR A 43 4.73 -1.98 -32.88
N TYR A 44 4.44 -1.75 -31.61
CA TYR A 44 4.95 -2.52 -30.48
C TYR A 44 4.04 -3.69 -30.06
N MET A 45 2.98 -3.97 -30.83
CA MET A 45 1.94 -4.91 -30.45
C MET A 45 2.51 -6.31 -30.19
N ASP A 46 2.14 -6.90 -29.06
CA ASP A 46 2.27 -8.34 -28.85
C ASP A 46 1.04 -9.03 -29.45
N PRO A 47 1.19 -9.75 -30.58
CA PRO A 47 0.06 -10.34 -31.28
C PRO A 47 -0.59 -11.49 -30.50
N VAL A 48 0.14 -12.15 -29.60
CA VAL A 48 -0.41 -13.26 -28.79
C VAL A 48 -1.31 -12.70 -27.71
N LEU A 49 -0.83 -11.68 -26.97
CA LEU A 49 -1.63 -11.01 -25.95
C LEU A 49 -2.84 -10.30 -26.54
N GLN A 50 -2.66 -9.60 -27.66
CA GLN A 50 -3.77 -8.89 -28.29
C GLN A 50 -4.83 -9.86 -28.84
N ALA A 51 -4.44 -11.02 -29.38
CA ALA A 51 -5.39 -12.04 -29.81
C ALA A 51 -6.24 -12.59 -28.65
N GLU A 52 -5.62 -12.86 -27.49
CA GLU A 52 -6.34 -13.29 -26.29
C GLU A 52 -7.34 -12.21 -25.82
N ILE A 53 -6.93 -10.94 -25.86
CA ILE A 53 -7.80 -9.80 -25.53
C ILE A 53 -8.95 -9.68 -26.53
N ASP A 54 -8.71 -9.84 -27.82
CA ASP A 54 -9.75 -9.77 -28.84
C ASP A 54 -10.83 -10.85 -28.62
N LEU A 55 -10.44 -12.07 -28.21
CA LEU A 55 -11.40 -13.11 -27.82
C LEU A 55 -12.25 -12.67 -26.61
N MET A 56 -11.64 -12.02 -25.61
CA MET A 56 -12.39 -11.49 -24.46
C MET A 56 -13.33 -10.35 -24.85
N GLN A 57 -12.91 -9.43 -25.74
CA GLN A 57 -13.74 -8.34 -26.25
C GLN A 57 -14.97 -8.84 -27.02
N GLN A 58 -14.81 -9.96 -27.74
CA GLN A 58 -15.86 -10.60 -28.53
C GLN A 58 -16.73 -11.57 -27.72
N ASN A 59 -16.52 -11.66 -26.40
CA ASN A 59 -17.21 -12.61 -25.51
C ASN A 59 -17.00 -14.09 -25.92
N GLN A 60 -15.82 -14.40 -26.47
CA GLN A 60 -15.40 -15.73 -26.92
C GLN A 60 -14.31 -16.35 -26.03
N SER A 61 -13.86 -15.64 -24.99
CA SER A 61 -12.90 -16.16 -24.02
C SER A 61 -13.55 -17.22 -23.13
N SER A 62 -12.79 -18.28 -22.80
CA SER A 62 -13.20 -19.25 -21.79
C SER A 62 -12.91 -18.79 -20.36
N TYR A 63 -12.10 -17.75 -20.17
CA TYR A 63 -11.59 -17.31 -18.86
C TYR A 63 -12.38 -16.16 -18.24
N ILE A 64 -12.95 -15.29 -19.06
CA ILE A 64 -13.59 -14.05 -18.66
C ILE A 64 -14.98 -14.04 -19.28
N HIS A 65 -15.98 -13.89 -18.43
CA HIS A 65 -17.40 -13.82 -18.81
C HIS A 65 -18.01 -12.59 -18.14
N PHE A 66 -18.98 -11.99 -18.82
CA PHE A 66 -19.70 -10.83 -18.33
C PHE A 66 -21.17 -11.16 -18.27
N ASP A 67 -21.76 -11.12 -17.07
CA ASP A 67 -23.16 -11.50 -16.88
C ASP A 67 -24.12 -10.36 -17.32
N ASN A 68 -23.66 -9.12 -17.24
CA ASN A 68 -24.42 -7.92 -17.61
C ASN A 68 -24.01 -7.41 -19.01
N ASP A 69 -24.96 -7.37 -19.95
CA ASP A 69 -24.72 -6.93 -21.34
C ASP A 69 -24.30 -5.46 -21.47
N LEU A 70 -24.64 -4.61 -20.49
CA LEU A 70 -24.30 -3.18 -20.49
C LEU A 70 -22.93 -2.91 -19.87
N GLN A 71 -22.38 -3.87 -19.13
CA GLN A 71 -21.07 -3.71 -18.51
C GLN A 71 -20.00 -3.54 -19.59
N GLN A 72 -19.09 -2.61 -19.35
CA GLN A 72 -17.92 -2.36 -20.17
C GLN A 72 -16.64 -2.72 -19.42
N PHE A 73 -15.60 -2.97 -20.21
CA PHE A 73 -14.27 -3.29 -19.71
C PHE A 73 -13.23 -2.59 -20.57
N ALA A 74 -12.14 -2.17 -19.94
CA ALA A 74 -11.01 -1.58 -20.63
C ALA A 74 -9.71 -1.91 -19.92
N ALA A 75 -8.63 -2.07 -20.67
CA ALA A 75 -7.31 -2.31 -20.09
C ALA A 75 -6.18 -1.89 -21.01
N ALA A 76 -5.04 -1.54 -20.42
CA ALA A 76 -3.80 -1.27 -21.12
C ALA A 76 -2.68 -2.12 -20.53
N ILE A 77 -1.83 -2.67 -21.40
CA ILE A 77 -0.70 -3.52 -21.03
C ILE A 77 0.59 -2.86 -21.55
N ILE A 78 1.48 -2.51 -20.62
CA ILE A 78 2.75 -1.85 -20.88
C ILE A 78 3.90 -2.85 -20.69
N ASN A 79 4.81 -2.90 -21.66
CA ASN A 79 6.11 -3.53 -21.48
C ASN A 79 7.01 -2.59 -20.67
N ASN A 80 7.45 -3.00 -19.48
CA ASN A 80 8.19 -2.11 -18.59
C ASN A 80 9.59 -1.79 -19.15
N GLU A 81 10.25 -2.73 -19.82
CA GLU A 81 11.63 -2.57 -20.32
C GLU A 81 11.75 -1.38 -21.27
N ASN A 82 10.80 -1.19 -22.17
CA ASN A 82 10.84 -0.10 -23.15
C ASN A 82 9.74 0.96 -22.95
N GLY A 83 8.71 0.70 -22.14
CA GLY A 83 7.59 1.62 -21.89
C GLY A 83 6.49 1.57 -22.94
N ALA A 84 6.55 0.63 -23.89
CA ALA A 84 5.59 0.56 -24.99
C ALA A 84 4.24 -0.02 -24.55
N LEU A 85 3.16 0.49 -25.15
CA LEU A 85 1.84 -0.15 -25.11
C LEU A 85 1.87 -1.34 -26.05
N ILE A 86 1.80 -2.55 -25.51
CA ILE A 86 1.93 -3.79 -26.30
C ILE A 86 0.60 -4.49 -26.54
N ALA A 87 -0.42 -4.20 -25.73
CA ALA A 87 -1.78 -4.69 -25.94
C ALA A 87 -2.80 -3.78 -25.23
N ALA A 88 -4.04 -3.75 -25.74
CA ALA A 88 -5.10 -2.93 -25.19
C ALA A 88 -6.48 -3.59 -25.40
N PHE A 89 -7.32 -3.51 -24.36
CA PHE A 89 -8.73 -3.87 -24.41
C PHE A 89 -9.54 -2.55 -24.49
N GLY A 90 -10.10 -2.25 -25.64
CA GLY A 90 -10.79 -0.96 -25.91
C GLY A 90 -12.28 -0.92 -25.53
N GLY A 91 -12.90 -2.07 -25.31
CA GLY A 91 -14.32 -2.16 -24.97
C GLY A 91 -14.89 -3.54 -25.27
N ARG A 92 -16.01 -3.88 -24.62
CA ARG A 92 -16.75 -5.09 -24.99
C ARG A 92 -17.49 -4.87 -26.30
N ASN A 93 -17.68 -5.94 -27.06
CA ASN A 93 -18.35 -5.93 -28.37
C ASN A 93 -17.71 -4.91 -29.33
N TYR A 94 -16.37 -4.85 -29.33
CA TYR A 94 -15.59 -3.92 -30.15
C TYR A 94 -15.67 -4.31 -31.64
N ALA A 95 -16.70 -3.81 -32.32
CA ALA A 95 -17.00 -4.14 -33.72
C ALA A 95 -17.11 -2.85 -34.56
N GLY A 96 -16.10 -2.62 -35.39
CA GLY A 96 -15.96 -1.45 -36.27
C GLY A 96 -14.63 -0.74 -36.07
N GLN A 97 -14.37 0.27 -36.90
CA GLN A 97 -13.10 1.01 -36.92
C GLN A 97 -13.25 2.41 -36.37
N ARG A 98 -12.19 2.92 -35.74
CA ARG A 98 -12.13 4.25 -35.11
C ARG A 98 -13.29 4.44 -34.13
N LEU A 99 -13.51 3.42 -33.30
CA LEU A 99 -14.48 3.49 -32.22
C LEU A 99 -13.89 4.23 -31.04
N PHE A 100 -14.74 4.61 -30.08
CA PHE A 100 -14.29 5.13 -28.80
C PHE A 100 -13.58 4.02 -28.01
N ASN A 101 -12.27 4.14 -27.89
CA ASN A 101 -11.41 3.15 -27.25
C ASN A 101 -11.22 3.50 -25.78
N ARG A 102 -11.88 2.75 -24.89
CA ARG A 102 -11.85 3.02 -23.44
C ARG A 102 -10.47 2.79 -22.80
N ALA A 103 -9.54 2.11 -23.44
CA ALA A 103 -8.17 2.00 -22.93
C ALA A 103 -7.38 3.31 -23.09
N TYR A 104 -7.72 4.11 -24.10
CA TYR A 104 -6.96 5.29 -24.51
C TYR A 104 -7.76 6.60 -24.37
N ASP A 105 -8.98 6.63 -24.92
CA ASP A 105 -9.81 7.83 -25.04
C ASP A 105 -10.65 8.11 -23.79
N MET A 106 -10.99 7.08 -23.01
CA MET A 106 -11.80 7.23 -21.82
C MET A 106 -10.97 7.78 -20.67
N VAL A 107 -11.45 8.84 -20.04
CA VAL A 107 -10.97 9.31 -18.74
C VAL A 107 -12.00 9.04 -17.66
N ARG A 108 -11.55 8.44 -16.55
CA ARG A 108 -12.36 8.12 -15.38
C ARG A 108 -11.53 8.32 -14.12
N GLN A 109 -12.18 8.61 -13.01
CA GLN A 109 -11.50 8.73 -11.71
C GLN A 109 -10.79 7.40 -11.37
N PRO A 110 -9.47 7.40 -11.11
CA PRO A 110 -8.72 6.16 -10.83
C PRO A 110 -9.09 5.54 -9.48
N ALA A 111 -9.80 6.28 -8.62
CA ALA A 111 -10.09 5.90 -7.25
C ALA A 111 -8.79 5.52 -6.49
N SER A 112 -8.85 4.55 -5.59
CA SER A 112 -7.72 4.18 -4.73
C SER A 112 -6.49 3.57 -5.44
N THR A 113 -6.53 3.33 -6.75
CA THR A 113 -5.30 2.94 -7.49
C THR A 113 -4.31 4.09 -7.58
N ILE A 114 -4.72 5.34 -7.35
CA ILE A 114 -3.75 6.44 -7.35
C ILE A 114 -2.86 6.44 -6.11
N LYS A 115 -3.28 5.85 -4.98
CA LYS A 115 -2.57 5.99 -3.69
C LYS A 115 -1.09 5.59 -3.74
N PRO A 116 -0.70 4.46 -4.35
CA PRO A 116 0.71 4.10 -4.49
C PRO A 116 1.51 5.09 -5.34
N ILE A 117 0.88 5.68 -6.37
CA ILE A 117 1.52 6.62 -7.29
C ILE A 117 1.65 8.01 -6.68
N LEU A 118 0.60 8.53 -6.03
CA LEU A 118 0.58 9.89 -5.54
C LEU A 118 1.05 10.00 -4.09
N SER A 119 0.25 9.51 -3.14
CA SER A 119 0.54 9.71 -1.71
C SER A 119 1.82 8.96 -1.30
N TYR A 120 1.90 7.67 -1.60
CA TYR A 120 2.94 6.83 -1.01
C TYR A 120 4.28 6.95 -1.75
N ALA A 121 4.30 7.00 -3.08
CA ALA A 121 5.57 7.21 -3.80
C ALA A 121 6.23 8.54 -3.43
N LEU A 122 5.46 9.63 -3.34
CA LEU A 122 6.00 10.92 -2.89
C LEU A 122 6.43 10.91 -1.41
N ALA A 123 5.75 10.15 -0.56
CA ALA A 123 6.19 9.98 0.82
C ALA A 123 7.54 9.27 0.94
N TYR A 124 7.74 8.18 0.18
CA TYR A 124 9.05 7.53 0.11
C TYR A 124 10.13 8.41 -0.52
N GLU A 125 9.75 9.29 -1.45
CA GLU A 125 10.67 10.25 -2.07
C GLU A 125 11.11 11.35 -1.10
N HIS A 126 10.18 11.92 -0.32
CA HIS A 126 10.39 13.19 0.38
C HIS A 126 10.32 13.13 1.92
N LEU A 127 9.80 12.05 2.51
CA LEU A 127 9.57 11.95 3.96
C LEU A 127 10.44 10.90 4.66
N ASP A 128 11.43 10.33 3.96
CA ASP A 128 12.40 9.37 4.52
C ASP A 128 11.74 8.14 5.17
N TRP A 129 10.64 7.68 4.57
CA TRP A 129 9.93 6.50 5.04
C TRP A 129 10.75 5.23 4.84
N SER A 130 10.70 4.33 5.82
CA SER A 130 11.25 2.97 5.74
C SER A 130 10.20 2.00 5.23
N ASP A 131 10.63 0.79 4.89
CA ASP A 131 9.69 -0.30 4.56
C ASP A 131 8.92 -0.86 5.77
N GLN A 132 9.20 -0.35 6.98
CA GLN A 132 8.50 -0.64 8.23
C GLN A 132 7.83 0.60 8.83
N HIS A 133 7.51 1.60 7.99
CA HIS A 133 6.84 2.82 8.46
C HIS A 133 5.49 2.51 9.11
N LYS A 134 5.16 3.28 10.16
CA LYS A 134 3.93 3.15 10.94
C LYS A 134 3.09 4.41 10.78
N VAL A 135 1.80 4.22 10.61
CA VAL A 135 0.82 5.27 10.32
C VAL A 135 -0.40 5.10 11.23
N VAL A 136 -1.15 6.18 11.45
CA VAL A 136 -2.31 6.19 12.35
C VAL A 136 -3.59 6.50 11.57
N ASP A 137 -4.49 5.52 11.51
CA ASP A 137 -5.84 5.65 11.00
C ASP A 137 -6.78 6.14 12.10
N GLU A 138 -7.22 7.39 11.98
CA GLU A 138 -8.05 8.10 12.95
C GLU A 138 -8.90 9.17 12.22
N PRO A 139 -9.90 9.77 12.88
CA PRO A 139 -10.69 10.86 12.30
C PRO A 139 -9.81 11.93 11.65
N THR A 140 -10.04 12.17 10.36
CA THR A 140 -9.24 13.07 9.52
C THR A 140 -10.17 14.02 8.78
N LEU A 141 -9.80 15.30 8.70
CA LEU A 141 -10.46 16.28 7.84
C LEU A 141 -9.62 16.50 6.58
N TYR A 142 -10.28 16.84 5.47
CA TYR A 142 -9.54 17.40 4.34
C TYR A 142 -8.90 18.72 4.77
N PRO A 143 -7.60 18.94 4.49
CA PRO A 143 -6.91 20.15 4.93
C PRO A 143 -7.64 21.42 4.46
N ASN A 144 -7.71 22.41 5.34
CA ASN A 144 -8.39 23.70 5.13
C ASN A 144 -9.91 23.60 4.92
N THR A 145 -10.55 22.51 5.35
CA THR A 145 -12.02 22.34 5.29
C THR A 145 -12.56 21.74 6.59
N ASN A 146 -13.89 21.72 6.74
CA ASN A 146 -14.58 20.95 7.78
C ASN A 146 -15.10 19.60 7.27
N GLN A 147 -14.71 19.18 6.06
CA GLN A 147 -15.18 17.94 5.46
C GLN A 147 -14.38 16.75 5.98
N GLN A 148 -15.08 15.74 6.51
CA GLN A 148 -14.48 14.50 6.98
C GLN A 148 -14.02 13.60 5.84
N VAL A 149 -12.86 12.97 6.03
CA VAL A 149 -12.38 11.86 5.21
C VAL A 149 -12.93 10.57 5.80
N HIS A 150 -13.71 9.83 5.03
CA HIS A 150 -14.29 8.57 5.45
C HIS A 150 -13.54 7.38 4.85
N ASN A 151 -13.25 6.37 5.67
CA ASN A 151 -12.87 5.05 5.17
C ASN A 151 -14.10 4.34 4.61
N VAL A 152 -13.89 3.41 3.67
CA VAL A 152 -15.00 2.67 3.01
C VAL A 152 -15.86 1.91 4.03
N ASP A 153 -15.24 1.39 5.08
CA ASP A 153 -15.91 0.67 6.18
C ASP A 153 -16.42 1.59 7.31
N GLN A 154 -16.22 2.90 7.20
CA GLN A 154 -16.60 3.91 8.19
C GLN A 154 -15.98 3.70 9.59
N ASN A 155 -14.92 2.90 9.69
CA ASN A 155 -14.23 2.64 10.95
C ASN A 155 -12.82 3.25 10.94
N TYR A 156 -12.14 3.19 12.09
CA TYR A 156 -10.74 3.53 12.26
C TYR A 156 -9.99 2.36 12.88
N MET A 157 -8.83 2.01 12.33
CA MET A 157 -8.02 0.87 12.78
C MET A 157 -6.90 1.29 13.74
N GLY A 158 -6.75 2.58 14.02
CA GLY A 158 -5.66 3.09 14.86
C GLY A 158 -4.31 2.89 14.19
N GLU A 159 -3.35 2.41 14.96
CA GLU A 159 -1.98 2.19 14.48
C GLU A 159 -1.89 1.03 13.50
N LEU A 160 -1.30 1.29 12.33
CA LEU A 160 -1.10 0.31 11.26
C LEU A 160 0.33 0.36 10.73
N MET A 161 0.83 -0.80 10.31
CA MET A 161 2.00 -0.84 9.43
C MET A 161 1.62 -0.31 8.04
N ILE A 162 2.59 0.26 7.33
CA ILE A 162 2.33 0.89 6.03
C ILE A 162 1.77 -0.10 4.99
N ASP A 163 2.17 -1.39 5.02
CA ASP A 163 1.61 -2.42 4.15
C ASP A 163 0.13 -2.72 4.48
N GLU A 164 -0.26 -2.68 5.75
CA GLU A 164 -1.66 -2.79 6.17
C GLU A 164 -2.47 -1.58 5.71
N ALA A 165 -1.93 -0.37 5.84
CA ALA A 165 -2.59 0.85 5.38
C ALA A 165 -2.83 0.86 3.86
N ILE A 166 -1.83 0.44 3.07
CA ILE A 166 -1.94 0.29 1.62
C ILE A 166 -2.91 -0.85 1.27
N GLY A 167 -2.77 -1.99 1.93
CA GLY A 167 -3.54 -3.21 1.69
C GLY A 167 -5.03 -3.04 1.99
N TYR A 168 -5.37 -2.55 3.19
CA TYR A 168 -6.75 -2.18 3.53
C TYR A 168 -7.24 -0.92 2.81
N SER A 169 -6.32 -0.19 2.18
CA SER A 169 -6.57 1.03 1.41
C SER A 169 -7.26 2.11 2.24
N ARG A 170 -6.70 2.42 3.40
CA ARG A 170 -7.24 3.47 4.29
C ARG A 170 -7.21 4.83 3.58
N ASN A 171 -8.31 5.57 3.66
CA ASN A 171 -8.49 6.87 3.00
C ASN A 171 -7.87 8.00 3.82
N THR A 172 -8.10 7.96 5.14
CA THR A 172 -7.53 8.89 6.13
C THR A 172 -6.01 8.98 6.01
N ILE A 173 -5.33 7.83 5.97
CA ILE A 173 -3.88 7.73 5.86
C ILE A 173 -3.42 8.32 4.52
N ALA A 174 -4.02 7.93 3.39
CA ALA A 174 -3.62 8.45 2.09
C ALA A 174 -3.71 9.98 1.99
N VAL A 175 -4.75 10.60 2.59
CA VAL A 175 -4.91 12.06 2.64
C VAL A 175 -3.89 12.71 3.56
N LYS A 176 -3.67 12.16 4.77
CA LYS A 176 -2.65 12.64 5.71
C LYS A 176 -1.24 12.57 5.12
N THR A 177 -0.91 11.46 4.49
CA THR A 177 0.37 11.27 3.79
C THR A 177 0.56 12.33 2.70
N LEU A 178 -0.46 12.58 1.88
CA LEU A 178 -0.37 13.65 0.87
C LEU A 178 -0.25 15.03 1.52
N GLN A 179 -0.91 15.27 2.65
CA GLN A 179 -0.76 16.50 3.43
C GLN A 179 0.68 16.72 3.90
N GLU A 180 1.33 15.70 4.46
CA GLU A 180 2.74 15.75 4.87
C GLU A 180 3.67 16.00 3.69
N VAL A 181 3.43 15.33 2.55
CA VAL A 181 4.15 15.59 1.30
C VAL A 181 4.00 17.04 0.86
N VAL A 182 2.78 17.57 0.84
CA VAL A 182 2.51 18.97 0.45
C VAL A 182 3.16 19.95 1.42
N GLN A 183 3.27 19.64 2.71
CA GLN A 183 4.02 20.46 3.65
C GLN A 183 5.52 20.51 3.33
N HIS A 184 6.06 19.45 2.70
CA HIS A 184 7.47 19.35 2.33
C HIS A 184 7.79 20.02 0.99
N ILE A 185 7.00 19.74 -0.06
CA ILE A 185 7.29 20.19 -1.45
C ILE A 185 6.29 21.22 -2.01
N GLY A 186 5.24 21.54 -1.27
CA GLY A 186 4.15 22.39 -1.74
C GLY A 186 3.21 21.70 -2.74
N MET A 187 2.00 22.24 -2.91
CA MET A 187 1.03 21.69 -3.88
C MET A 187 1.52 21.83 -5.33
N ASN A 188 2.33 22.86 -5.61
CA ASN A 188 2.96 23.03 -6.92
C ASN A 188 3.92 21.88 -7.23
N GLY A 189 4.72 21.43 -6.26
CA GLY A 189 5.61 20.26 -6.46
C GLY A 189 4.83 18.97 -6.75
N VAL A 190 3.67 18.79 -6.10
CA VAL A 190 2.75 17.67 -6.41
C VAL A 190 2.16 17.80 -7.80
N THR A 191 1.78 19.01 -8.21
CA THR A 191 1.23 19.30 -9.54
C THR A 191 2.28 19.04 -10.63
N ASP A 192 3.51 19.51 -10.42
CA ASP A 192 4.65 19.27 -11.32
C ASP A 192 4.94 17.78 -11.46
N TYR A 193 4.91 17.02 -10.35
CA TYR A 193 5.03 15.57 -10.37
C TYR A 193 3.95 14.91 -11.25
N LEU A 194 2.67 15.26 -11.04
CA LEU A 194 1.55 14.70 -11.83
C LEU A 194 1.64 15.05 -13.32
N ASN A 195 2.13 16.26 -13.64
CA ASN A 195 2.44 16.68 -15.02
C ASN A 195 3.57 15.85 -15.63
N GLN A 196 4.67 15.62 -14.89
CA GLN A 196 5.78 14.78 -15.36
C GLN A 196 5.27 13.38 -15.73
N ILE A 197 4.42 12.76 -14.92
CA ILE A 197 3.86 11.42 -15.22
C ILE A 197 2.60 11.45 -16.11
N GLN A 198 2.26 12.60 -16.71
CA GLN A 198 1.16 12.78 -17.65
C GLN A 198 -0.20 12.29 -17.12
N LEU A 199 -0.45 12.49 -15.82
CA LEU A 199 -1.74 12.18 -15.19
C LEU A 199 -2.68 13.39 -15.08
N LEU A 200 -2.21 14.59 -15.41
CA LEU A 200 -3.07 15.76 -15.56
C LEU A 200 -3.46 15.94 -17.03
N ASP A 201 -4.67 16.43 -17.26
CA ASP A 201 -5.10 16.82 -18.60
C ASP A 201 -4.33 18.08 -19.07
N THR A 202 -4.33 18.32 -20.37
CA THR A 202 -3.88 19.56 -21.00
C THR A 202 -4.65 20.80 -20.54
N GLN A 203 -5.87 20.62 -20.02
CA GLN A 203 -6.65 21.70 -19.42
C GLN A 203 -6.16 21.97 -17.98
N PRO A 204 -6.00 23.24 -17.58
CA PRO A 204 -5.68 23.56 -16.19
C PRO A 204 -6.68 22.92 -15.22
N GLU A 205 -6.19 22.16 -14.27
CA GLU A 205 -6.96 21.61 -13.16
C GLU A 205 -6.31 21.93 -11.81
N ASP A 206 -7.13 22.30 -10.84
CA ASP A 206 -6.66 22.60 -9.48
C ASP A 206 -6.46 21.29 -8.71
N VAL A 207 -5.20 20.88 -8.55
CA VAL A 207 -4.85 19.71 -7.74
C VAL A 207 -5.26 19.94 -6.28
N SER A 208 -5.95 18.96 -5.71
CA SER A 208 -6.46 19.02 -4.33
C SER A 208 -6.12 17.77 -3.54
N TYR A 209 -6.27 17.82 -2.21
CA TYR A 209 -6.08 16.66 -1.35
C TYR A 209 -7.03 15.49 -1.64
N ALA A 210 -8.14 15.73 -2.34
CA ALA A 210 -9.05 14.68 -2.78
C ALA A 210 -8.41 13.76 -3.85
N TYR A 211 -7.37 14.23 -4.53
CA TYR A 211 -6.62 13.42 -5.52
C TYR A 211 -5.93 12.24 -4.84
N ALA A 212 -5.60 12.30 -3.54
CA ALA A 212 -5.11 11.15 -2.77
C ALA A 212 -6.08 9.95 -2.81
N LEU A 213 -7.37 10.19 -3.06
CA LEU A 213 -8.40 9.14 -3.15
C LEU A 213 -8.86 8.88 -4.60
N GLY A 214 -8.24 9.56 -5.58
CA GLY A 214 -8.55 9.42 -7.00
C GLY A 214 -9.72 10.26 -7.47
N ALA A 215 -10.16 11.26 -6.69
CA ALA A 215 -11.20 12.21 -7.09
C ALA A 215 -10.65 13.30 -8.04
N PHE A 216 -10.10 12.85 -9.17
CA PHE A 216 -9.58 13.73 -10.23
C PHE A 216 -10.75 14.45 -10.90
N HIS A 217 -10.52 15.68 -11.35
CA HIS A 217 -11.53 16.47 -12.05
C HIS A 217 -11.87 15.86 -13.41
N TYR A 218 -10.85 15.59 -14.24
CA TYR A 218 -11.01 14.97 -15.55
C TYR A 218 -10.89 13.43 -15.51
N GLY A 219 -10.07 12.90 -14.61
CA GLY A 219 -9.78 11.47 -14.53
C GLY A 219 -8.58 11.06 -15.37
N VAL A 220 -8.36 9.75 -15.50
CA VAL A 220 -7.24 9.17 -16.25
C VAL A 220 -7.72 8.00 -17.10
N SER A 221 -7.01 7.73 -18.20
CA SER A 221 -7.21 6.52 -18.99
C SER A 221 -6.47 5.32 -18.41
N PRO A 222 -6.91 4.08 -18.72
CA PRO A 222 -6.14 2.88 -18.42
C PRO A 222 -4.69 2.96 -18.94
N THR A 223 -4.46 3.55 -20.12
CA THR A 223 -3.10 3.74 -20.67
C THR A 223 -2.26 4.66 -19.80
N GLN A 224 -2.79 5.82 -19.38
CA GLN A 224 -2.10 6.75 -18.51
C GLN A 224 -1.77 6.12 -17.14
N LEU A 225 -2.75 5.44 -16.54
CA LEU A 225 -2.57 4.78 -15.25
C LEU A 225 -1.55 3.63 -15.34
N ALA A 226 -1.58 2.84 -16.41
CA ALA A 226 -0.59 1.78 -16.64
C ALA A 226 0.82 2.35 -16.81
N ALA A 227 0.99 3.47 -17.53
CA ALA A 227 2.29 4.12 -17.66
C ALA A 227 2.82 4.65 -16.32
N ALA A 228 1.95 5.23 -15.48
CA ALA A 228 2.32 5.66 -14.14
C ALA A 228 2.76 4.48 -13.24
N TYR A 229 2.07 3.34 -13.31
CA TYR A 229 2.50 2.13 -12.60
C TYR A 229 3.80 1.53 -13.18
N ALA A 230 4.00 1.62 -14.49
CA ALA A 230 5.23 1.16 -15.14
C ALA A 230 6.44 1.98 -14.68
N MET A 231 6.27 3.23 -14.23
CA MET A 231 7.32 4.00 -13.58
C MET A 231 7.82 3.34 -12.28
N LEU A 232 6.90 2.84 -11.43
CA LEU A 232 7.27 2.10 -10.22
C LEU A 232 7.98 0.78 -10.59
N ALA A 233 7.48 0.11 -11.62
CA ALA A 233 8.13 -1.08 -12.13
C ALA A 233 9.53 -0.81 -12.72
N ASN A 234 9.76 0.40 -13.22
CA ASN A 234 11.03 0.88 -13.78
C ASN A 234 11.88 1.69 -12.80
N GLN A 235 11.71 1.48 -11.48
CA GLN A 235 12.56 2.09 -10.45
C GLN A 235 12.60 3.64 -10.55
N GLY A 236 11.45 4.24 -10.84
CA GLY A 236 11.25 5.69 -10.86
C GLY A 236 11.41 6.35 -12.23
N ILE A 237 11.64 5.57 -13.29
CA ILE A 237 11.73 6.09 -14.67
C ILE A 237 10.36 6.00 -15.35
N TYR A 238 9.74 7.15 -15.57
CA TYR A 238 8.53 7.24 -16.37
C TYR A 238 8.88 7.17 -17.85
N LYS A 239 8.06 6.45 -18.63
CA LYS A 239 8.20 6.28 -20.08
C LYS A 239 6.87 6.56 -20.74
N THR A 240 6.88 7.37 -21.81
CA THR A 240 5.65 7.71 -22.55
C THR A 240 5.09 6.47 -23.25
N PRO A 241 3.80 6.12 -23.03
CA PRO A 241 3.23 4.88 -23.58
C PRO A 241 2.92 4.99 -25.07
N LEU A 242 3.81 4.45 -25.91
CA LEU A 242 3.63 4.43 -27.37
C LEU A 242 3.24 3.03 -27.89
N ALA A 243 2.24 3.00 -28.77
CA ALA A 243 1.81 1.82 -29.51
C ALA A 243 2.53 1.71 -30.87
N VAL A 244 3.03 2.83 -31.40
CA VAL A 244 3.66 2.96 -32.72
C VAL A 244 5.17 3.14 -32.54
N LYS A 245 5.95 2.40 -33.32
CA LYS A 245 7.41 2.48 -33.32
C LYS A 245 7.92 3.40 -34.42
N LYS A 246 7.44 3.18 -35.65
CA LYS A 246 7.79 3.99 -36.82
C LYS A 246 6.74 3.87 -37.91
N ILE A 247 6.73 4.86 -38.80
CA ILE A 247 6.00 4.81 -40.07
C ILE A 247 6.96 5.05 -41.24
N VAL A 248 6.70 4.42 -42.38
CA VAL A 248 7.41 4.64 -43.64
C VAL A 248 6.40 5.13 -44.67
N LEU A 249 6.51 6.39 -45.07
CA LEU A 249 5.64 7.00 -46.08
C LEU A 249 6.03 6.47 -47.46
N LEU A 250 5.13 5.71 -48.08
CA LEU A 250 5.43 4.99 -49.33
C LEU A 250 5.67 5.92 -50.51
N ASN A 251 4.99 7.06 -50.55
CA ASN A 251 5.11 8.03 -51.64
C ASN A 251 6.45 8.76 -51.63
N GLU A 252 7.05 8.95 -50.45
CA GLU A 252 8.27 9.74 -50.24
C GLU A 252 9.48 8.88 -49.89
N ASN A 253 9.26 7.58 -49.65
CA ASN A 253 10.21 6.67 -49.00
C ASN A 253 10.83 7.27 -47.73
N LYS A 254 10.00 7.99 -46.96
CA LYS A 254 10.42 8.75 -45.77
C LYS A 254 10.03 8.00 -44.51
N GLU A 255 11.00 7.75 -43.65
CA GLU A 255 10.79 7.14 -42.34
C GLU A 255 10.57 8.22 -41.26
N ILE A 256 9.60 8.00 -40.37
CA ILE A 256 9.34 8.82 -39.19
C ILE A 256 9.34 7.89 -37.98
N GLN A 257 10.25 8.14 -37.03
CA GLN A 257 10.40 7.39 -35.79
C GLN A 257 9.55 8.02 -34.67
N PHE A 258 9.03 7.18 -33.79
CA PHE A 258 8.27 7.57 -32.61
C PHE A 258 9.09 7.23 -31.37
N ASP A 259 9.72 8.24 -30.78
CA ASP A 259 10.65 8.03 -29.67
C ASP A 259 9.93 8.00 -28.32
N ILE A 260 10.05 6.88 -27.61
CA ILE A 260 9.59 6.77 -26.23
C ILE A 260 10.45 7.70 -25.35
N GLN A 261 9.84 8.80 -24.93
CA GLN A 261 10.48 9.72 -23.99
C GLN A 261 10.56 9.06 -22.62
N ASN A 262 11.75 9.06 -22.03
CA ASN A 262 12.01 8.57 -20.70
C ASN A 262 12.51 9.69 -19.79
N GLN A 263 12.08 9.68 -18.54
CA GLN A 263 12.47 10.65 -17.53
C GLN A 263 12.51 10.00 -16.16
N ARG A 264 13.55 10.27 -15.37
CA ARG A 264 13.58 9.88 -13.97
C ARG A 264 12.75 10.88 -13.17
N VAL A 265 11.68 10.40 -12.57
CA VAL A 265 10.74 11.19 -11.74
C VAL A 265 10.96 10.91 -10.26
N LEU A 266 11.30 9.67 -9.91
CA LEU A 266 11.59 9.23 -8.54
C LEU A 266 12.97 8.59 -8.46
N GLN A 267 13.60 8.66 -7.29
CA GLN A 267 14.84 7.93 -7.05
C GLN A 267 14.60 6.43 -6.94
N GLU A 268 15.59 5.65 -7.37
CA GLU A 268 15.49 4.19 -7.37
C GLU A 268 15.35 3.60 -5.95
N ASP A 269 15.93 4.25 -4.94
CA ASP A 269 15.87 3.83 -3.54
C ASP A 269 14.48 4.08 -2.91
N SER A 270 13.85 5.22 -3.20
CA SER A 270 12.46 5.51 -2.84
C SER A 270 11.51 4.45 -3.41
N VAL A 271 11.64 4.16 -4.71
CA VAL A 271 10.77 3.20 -5.39
C VAL A 271 11.06 1.77 -4.93
N TYR A 272 12.31 1.43 -4.64
CA TYR A 272 12.68 0.13 -4.09
C TYR A 272 12.00 -0.13 -2.74
N LEU A 273 12.00 0.85 -1.84
CA LEU A 273 11.32 0.74 -0.53
C LEU A 273 9.80 0.64 -0.68
N LEU A 274 9.18 1.44 -1.56
CA LEU A 274 7.74 1.29 -1.83
C LEU A 274 7.42 -0.08 -2.42
N ASN A 275 8.24 -0.58 -3.35
CA ASN A 275 8.04 -1.89 -3.97
C ASN A 275 8.12 -3.02 -2.94
N SER A 276 9.05 -2.96 -1.97
CA SER A 276 9.13 -3.99 -0.92
C SER A 276 7.86 -4.05 -0.06
N VAL A 277 7.27 -2.89 0.23
CA VAL A 277 5.98 -2.79 0.93
C VAL A 277 4.82 -3.30 0.07
N MET A 278 4.76 -2.91 -1.19
CA MET A 278 3.74 -3.37 -2.14
C MET A 278 3.81 -4.89 -2.39
N GLU A 279 5.00 -5.49 -2.39
CA GLU A 279 5.16 -6.95 -2.45
C GLU A 279 4.61 -7.62 -1.17
N ASN A 280 4.80 -7.00 0.00
CA ASN A 280 4.24 -7.50 1.26
C ASN A 280 2.71 -7.41 1.30
N VAL A 281 2.11 -6.38 0.68
CA VAL A 281 0.66 -6.29 0.46
C VAL A 281 0.14 -7.53 -0.26
N MET A 282 0.86 -8.03 -1.26
CA MET A 282 0.43 -9.21 -2.03
C MET A 282 0.59 -10.53 -1.28
N LYS A 283 1.51 -10.60 -0.31
CA LYS A 283 1.68 -11.78 0.56
C LYS A 283 0.55 -11.91 1.60
N LYS A 284 -0.13 -10.81 1.93
CA LYS A 284 -1.21 -10.75 2.91
C LYS A 284 -2.57 -10.78 2.18
N ASN A 285 -3.58 -11.43 2.76
CA ASN A 285 -4.89 -11.56 2.12
C ASN A 285 -5.78 -10.30 2.33
N PHE A 286 -5.30 -9.12 1.94
CA PHE A 286 -6.08 -7.88 2.04
C PHE A 286 -7.13 -7.80 0.93
N TRP A 287 -8.42 -7.73 1.27
CA TRP A 287 -9.52 -7.62 0.30
C TRP A 287 -9.44 -8.65 -0.85
N ASN A 288 -8.96 -9.86 -0.55
CA ASN A 288 -8.77 -10.93 -1.52
C ASN A 288 -7.90 -10.49 -2.73
N ILE A 289 -6.89 -9.64 -2.53
CA ILE A 289 -6.03 -9.15 -3.61
C ILE A 289 -5.04 -10.23 -4.07
N ASN A 290 -4.55 -11.07 -3.15
CA ASN A 290 -3.57 -12.13 -3.42
C ASN A 290 -4.05 -13.20 -4.44
N VAL A 291 -5.35 -13.30 -4.73
CA VAL A 291 -5.88 -14.21 -5.77
C VAL A 291 -5.37 -13.92 -7.17
N ILE A 292 -4.83 -12.71 -7.40
CA ILE A 292 -4.26 -12.34 -8.69
C ILE A 292 -2.80 -12.78 -8.84
N GLN A 293 -2.18 -13.32 -7.79
CA GLN A 293 -0.78 -13.75 -7.79
C GLN A 293 -0.61 -14.93 -8.77
N PRO A 294 0.18 -14.77 -9.85
CA PRO A 294 0.58 -15.88 -10.69
C PRO A 294 1.60 -16.77 -9.95
N GLN A 295 1.76 -18.01 -10.41
CA GLN A 295 2.78 -18.88 -9.87
C GLN A 295 4.18 -18.29 -10.13
N ASP A 296 4.99 -18.17 -9.07
CA ASP A 296 6.40 -17.75 -9.10
C ASP A 296 6.68 -16.37 -9.74
N VAL A 297 5.66 -15.56 -10.07
CA VAL A 297 5.84 -14.18 -10.56
C VAL A 297 5.64 -13.21 -9.41
N HIS A 298 6.65 -12.40 -9.10
CA HIS A 298 6.51 -11.32 -8.13
C HIS A 298 5.66 -10.19 -8.73
N VAL A 299 4.56 -9.84 -8.06
CA VAL A 299 3.67 -8.76 -8.48
C VAL A 299 3.41 -7.79 -7.35
N CYS A 300 3.15 -6.55 -7.73
CA CYS A 300 2.63 -5.47 -6.89
C CYS A 300 1.31 -5.02 -7.50
N ALA A 301 0.27 -4.80 -6.70
CA ALA A 301 -1.00 -4.35 -7.24
C ALA A 301 -1.82 -3.54 -6.24
N LYS A 302 -2.78 -2.79 -6.78
CA LYS A 302 -3.73 -2.02 -6.00
C LYS A 302 -5.10 -2.01 -6.67
N THR A 303 -6.13 -2.23 -5.85
CA THR A 303 -7.53 -2.08 -6.25
C THR A 303 -8.00 -0.64 -6.10
N GLY A 304 -8.96 -0.23 -6.94
CA GLY A 304 -9.68 1.03 -6.82
C GLY A 304 -11.19 0.83 -6.99
N THR A 305 -11.99 1.54 -6.20
CA THR A 305 -13.45 1.56 -6.32
C THR A 305 -13.92 3.00 -6.24
N SER A 306 -14.68 3.45 -7.24
CA SER A 306 -15.36 4.75 -7.20
C SER A 306 -16.82 4.51 -6.81
N SER A 307 -17.32 5.26 -5.82
CA SER A 307 -18.73 5.19 -5.42
C SER A 307 -19.57 6.22 -6.17
N PHE A 308 -20.88 6.05 -6.16
CA PHE A 308 -21.79 7.11 -6.57
C PHE A 308 -21.87 8.20 -5.50
N ASP A 309 -22.19 9.42 -5.93
CA ASP A 309 -22.68 10.44 -5.00
C ASP A 309 -23.99 9.96 -4.35
N ARG A 310 -24.19 10.25 -3.06
CA ARG A 310 -25.37 9.80 -2.32
C ARG A 310 -26.68 10.32 -2.92
N GLN A 311 -26.69 11.54 -3.47
CA GLN A 311 -27.87 12.10 -4.12
C GLN A 311 -28.22 11.34 -5.40
N LEU A 312 -27.20 10.92 -6.18
CA LEU A 312 -27.40 10.14 -7.39
C LEU A 312 -27.95 8.74 -7.07
N LEU A 313 -27.51 8.12 -5.96
CA LEU A 313 -28.06 6.83 -5.54
C LEU A 313 -29.58 6.91 -5.32
N GLU A 314 -30.06 7.95 -4.66
CA GLU A 314 -31.49 8.19 -4.44
C GLU A 314 -32.24 8.49 -5.75
N GLU A 315 -31.65 9.30 -6.63
CA GLU A 315 -32.24 9.65 -7.92
C GLU A 315 -32.44 8.41 -8.80
N TYR A 316 -31.42 7.54 -8.89
CA TYR A 316 -31.41 6.34 -9.71
C TYR A 316 -32.05 5.10 -9.07
N ASP A 317 -32.50 5.20 -7.81
CA ASP A 317 -33.03 4.08 -7.02
C ASP A 317 -32.02 2.94 -6.85
N TYR A 318 -30.74 3.30 -6.63
CA TYR A 318 -29.65 2.35 -6.45
C TYR A 318 -29.41 2.05 -4.98
N PRO A 319 -28.95 0.83 -4.63
CA PRO A 319 -28.59 0.48 -3.26
C PRO A 319 -27.53 1.42 -2.67
N SER A 320 -27.59 1.68 -1.36
CA SER A 320 -26.67 2.60 -0.68
C SER A 320 -25.20 2.16 -0.70
N ASN A 321 -24.93 0.89 -1.03
CA ASN A 321 -23.61 0.28 -1.16
C ASN A 321 -23.20 0.07 -2.63
N ALA A 322 -23.93 0.65 -3.58
CA ALA A 322 -23.62 0.56 -4.99
C ALA A 322 -22.37 1.40 -5.34
N TYR A 323 -21.54 0.88 -6.22
CA TYR A 323 -20.37 1.56 -6.76
C TYR A 323 -20.34 1.53 -8.27
N LYS A 324 -19.68 2.54 -8.85
CA LYS A 324 -19.75 2.88 -10.27
C LYS A 324 -18.65 2.20 -11.07
N ASP A 325 -17.42 2.35 -10.63
CA ASP A 325 -16.24 1.81 -11.31
C ASP A 325 -15.43 0.91 -10.38
N ARG A 326 -14.80 -0.09 -11.00
CA ARG A 326 -13.80 -0.93 -10.36
C ARG A 326 -12.53 -0.94 -11.19
N TRP A 327 -11.41 -0.75 -10.50
CA TRP A 327 -10.08 -0.70 -11.08
C TRP A 327 -9.15 -1.71 -10.44
N LEU A 328 -8.20 -2.18 -11.22
CA LEU A 328 -6.99 -2.85 -10.73
C LEU A 328 -5.81 -2.33 -11.55
N ALA A 329 -4.78 -1.86 -10.87
CA ALA A 329 -3.50 -1.52 -11.49
C ALA A 329 -2.38 -2.23 -10.76
N GLY A 330 -1.44 -2.79 -11.49
CA GLY A 330 -0.33 -3.56 -10.92
C GLY A 330 0.70 -3.95 -11.95
N TYR A 331 1.81 -4.49 -11.48
CA TYR A 331 2.97 -4.80 -12.29
C TYR A 331 3.75 -5.99 -11.74
N SER A 332 4.40 -6.70 -12.64
CA SER A 332 5.62 -7.46 -12.37
C SER A 332 6.81 -6.63 -12.81
N LYS A 333 8.03 -7.16 -12.72
CA LYS A 333 9.22 -6.46 -13.24
C LYS A 333 9.14 -6.18 -14.74
N ASN A 334 8.61 -7.10 -15.55
CA ASN A 334 8.59 -6.98 -17.00
C ASN A 334 7.29 -6.38 -17.58
N LEU A 335 6.18 -6.46 -16.86
CA LEU A 335 4.87 -6.13 -17.40
C LEU A 335 4.06 -5.26 -16.41
N THR A 336 3.31 -4.28 -16.92
CA THR A 336 2.34 -3.51 -16.15
C THR A 336 0.96 -3.56 -16.79
N ILE A 337 -0.08 -3.66 -15.97
CA ILE A 337 -1.47 -3.73 -16.40
C ILE A 337 -2.28 -2.74 -15.57
N ALA A 338 -3.10 -1.92 -16.23
CA ALA A 338 -4.21 -1.21 -15.60
C ALA A 338 -5.50 -1.60 -16.29
N ALA A 339 -6.49 -2.02 -15.50
CA ALA A 339 -7.79 -2.49 -15.97
C ALA A 339 -8.93 -1.79 -15.22
N TRP A 340 -9.98 -1.49 -15.96
CA TRP A 340 -11.22 -0.87 -15.50
C TRP A 340 -12.41 -1.71 -15.92
N THR A 341 -13.44 -1.74 -15.05
CA THR A 341 -14.78 -2.14 -15.43
C THR A 341 -15.82 -1.21 -14.83
N GLY A 342 -16.91 -1.00 -15.56
CA GLY A 342 -17.98 -0.09 -15.21
C GLY A 342 -19.00 -0.02 -16.33
N PHE A 343 -19.79 1.06 -16.33
CA PHE A 343 -20.85 1.29 -17.30
C PHE A 343 -20.65 2.67 -17.92
N ASP A 344 -20.94 2.82 -19.22
CA ASP A 344 -20.81 4.12 -19.88
C ASP A 344 -21.83 5.13 -19.37
N VAL A 345 -23.05 4.64 -19.14
CA VAL A 345 -24.22 5.43 -18.74
C VAL A 345 -24.77 4.88 -17.44
N THR A 346 -25.13 5.79 -16.54
CA THR A 346 -25.92 5.48 -15.35
C THR A 346 -27.39 5.70 -15.69
N GLU A 347 -28.23 4.67 -15.55
CA GLU A 347 -29.63 4.74 -15.96
C GLU A 347 -30.56 4.18 -14.87
N LYS A 348 -31.60 4.95 -14.52
CA LYS A 348 -32.61 4.53 -13.54
C LYS A 348 -33.37 3.30 -14.05
N GLY A 349 -33.58 2.32 -13.17
CA GLY A 349 -34.28 1.08 -13.52
C GLY A 349 -33.44 0.08 -14.31
N LYS A 350 -32.15 0.38 -14.55
CA LYS A 350 -31.17 -0.58 -15.05
C LYS A 350 -30.09 -0.81 -14.00
N GLU A 351 -29.58 -2.03 -13.93
CA GLU A 351 -28.48 -2.42 -13.05
C GLU A 351 -27.13 -1.97 -13.63
N THR A 352 -26.95 -0.66 -13.85
CA THR A 352 -25.66 -0.07 -14.29
C THR A 352 -24.82 0.37 -13.09
N TYR A 353 -24.67 -0.56 -12.14
CA TYR A 353 -23.86 -0.43 -10.93
C TYR A 353 -23.35 -1.79 -10.50
N PHE A 354 -22.39 -1.80 -9.57
CA PHE A 354 -21.96 -3.00 -8.88
C PHE A 354 -22.28 -2.91 -7.38
N VAL A 355 -22.44 -4.06 -6.73
CA VAL A 355 -22.53 -4.21 -5.28
C VAL A 355 -21.40 -5.10 -4.78
N PRO A 356 -21.07 -5.11 -3.47
CA PRO A 356 -19.94 -5.89 -2.96
C PRO A 356 -20.01 -7.39 -3.26
N SER A 357 -21.22 -7.94 -3.43
CA SER A 357 -21.47 -9.33 -3.82
C SER A 357 -21.38 -9.59 -5.33
N SER A 358 -21.19 -8.56 -6.17
CA SER A 358 -21.10 -8.71 -7.62
C SER A 358 -19.77 -9.36 -8.01
N ASN A 359 -19.86 -10.54 -8.65
CA ASN A 359 -18.69 -11.20 -9.22
C ASN A 359 -18.16 -10.46 -10.46
N ASP A 360 -19.04 -9.75 -11.19
CA ASP A 360 -18.70 -8.96 -12.38
C ASP A 360 -17.64 -7.89 -12.09
N ALA A 361 -17.66 -7.29 -10.88
CA ALA A 361 -16.65 -6.32 -10.47
C ALA A 361 -15.26 -6.97 -10.29
N ASN A 362 -15.17 -8.28 -10.04
CA ASN A 362 -13.90 -8.99 -9.89
C ASN A 362 -13.25 -9.35 -11.23
N ILE A 363 -13.86 -9.02 -12.36
CA ILE A 363 -13.33 -9.34 -13.69
C ILE A 363 -11.97 -8.69 -13.96
N VAL A 364 -11.69 -7.51 -13.38
CA VAL A 364 -10.36 -6.87 -13.44
C VAL A 364 -9.26 -7.72 -12.81
N LYS A 365 -9.57 -8.46 -11.73
CA LYS A 365 -8.65 -9.39 -11.05
C LYS A 365 -8.39 -10.62 -11.91
N GLN A 366 -9.44 -11.18 -12.51
CA GLN A 366 -9.34 -12.34 -13.41
C GLN A 366 -8.51 -11.99 -14.65
N PHE A 367 -8.77 -10.83 -15.26
CA PHE A 367 -8.00 -10.30 -16.38
C PHE A 367 -6.52 -10.13 -16.05
N PHE A 368 -6.21 -9.43 -14.95
CA PHE A 368 -4.84 -9.22 -14.52
C PHE A 368 -4.11 -10.54 -14.33
N LYS A 369 -4.72 -11.49 -13.59
CA LYS A 369 -4.13 -12.80 -13.35
C LYS A 369 -3.88 -13.53 -14.68
N ARG A 370 -4.85 -13.56 -15.58
CA ARG A 370 -4.76 -14.26 -16.87
C ARG A 370 -3.62 -13.71 -17.73
N ILE A 371 -3.51 -12.39 -17.88
CA ILE A 371 -2.44 -11.77 -18.66
C ILE A 371 -1.08 -12.02 -18.02
N MET A 372 -0.99 -11.93 -16.68
CA MET A 372 0.27 -12.24 -15.98
C MET A 372 0.64 -13.73 -16.04
N ASP A 373 -0.32 -14.65 -16.06
CA ASP A 373 -0.05 -16.09 -16.28
C ASP A 373 0.52 -16.35 -17.70
N ILE A 374 0.17 -15.52 -18.69
CA ILE A 374 0.67 -15.66 -20.07
C ILE A 374 2.05 -15.02 -20.24
N ALA A 375 2.25 -13.80 -19.71
CA ALA A 375 3.38 -12.95 -20.05
C ALA A 375 4.24 -12.49 -18.85
N GLY A 376 3.85 -12.80 -17.62
CA GLY A 376 4.67 -12.56 -16.44
C GLY A 376 5.89 -13.47 -16.43
N ILE A 377 7.07 -12.92 -16.12
CA ILE A 377 8.31 -13.71 -16.05
C ILE A 377 8.56 -14.16 -14.59
N PRO A 378 8.66 -15.46 -14.31
CA PRO A 378 8.90 -15.97 -12.96
C PRO A 378 10.24 -15.53 -12.37
N ASN A 379 10.28 -15.44 -11.03
CA ASN A 379 11.47 -15.25 -10.20
C ASN A 379 12.29 -13.98 -10.52
N GLN A 380 11.66 -12.98 -11.15
CA GLN A 380 12.29 -11.69 -11.36
C GLN A 380 12.22 -10.82 -10.11
N THR A 381 13.36 -10.27 -9.70
CA THR A 381 13.47 -9.35 -8.55
C THR A 381 14.19 -8.07 -8.93
N TYR A 382 14.03 -7.03 -8.11
CA TYR A 382 14.81 -5.80 -8.21
C TYR A 382 16.13 -5.94 -7.44
N PRO A 383 17.27 -5.56 -8.03
CA PRO A 383 18.51 -5.49 -7.28
C PRO A 383 18.38 -4.42 -6.19
N LYS A 384 18.85 -4.73 -4.98
CA LYS A 384 18.87 -3.75 -3.88
C LYS A 384 19.82 -2.60 -4.23
N PRO A 385 19.36 -1.33 -4.24
CA PRO A 385 20.24 -0.18 -4.48
C PRO A 385 21.33 -0.04 -3.41
N ASN A 386 22.50 0.49 -3.79
CA ASN A 386 23.64 0.66 -2.88
C ASN A 386 23.35 1.63 -1.71
N ASN A 387 22.42 2.57 -1.92
CA ASN A 387 21.98 3.50 -0.89
C ASN A 387 21.02 2.88 0.14
N ILE A 388 20.52 1.67 -0.11
CA ILE A 388 19.63 0.97 0.83
C ILE A 388 20.43 0.16 1.84
N VAL A 389 20.21 0.46 3.11
CA VAL A 389 20.77 -0.26 4.26
C VAL A 389 19.68 -1.00 5.01
N SER A 390 20.04 -2.11 5.65
CA SER A 390 19.12 -2.93 6.46
C SER A 390 19.64 -2.94 7.89
N ILE A 391 18.83 -2.47 8.84
CA ILE A 391 19.20 -2.36 10.24
C ILE A 391 18.08 -2.87 11.16
N PRO A 392 18.40 -3.41 12.34
CA PRO A 392 17.39 -3.75 13.33
C PRO A 392 16.79 -2.48 13.97
N ILE A 393 15.46 -2.45 14.07
CA ILE A 393 14.69 -1.42 14.78
C ILE A 393 13.71 -2.06 15.75
N VAL A 394 13.22 -1.28 16.71
CA VAL A 394 12.08 -1.68 17.53
C VAL A 394 10.82 -1.72 16.66
N LYS A 395 10.17 -2.89 16.64
CA LYS A 395 8.96 -3.16 15.85
C LYS A 395 7.86 -2.15 16.20
N GLY A 396 7.30 -1.53 15.17
CA GLY A 396 6.21 -0.56 15.33
C GLY A 396 6.62 0.77 15.98
N SER A 397 7.92 1.12 15.96
CA SER A 397 8.38 2.44 16.39
C SER A 397 8.31 3.46 15.25
N TYR A 398 7.66 4.60 15.53
CA TYR A 398 7.80 5.83 14.77
C TYR A 398 7.76 7.04 15.74
N PRO A 399 8.80 7.90 15.82
CA PRO A 399 10.05 7.86 15.05
C PRO A 399 10.78 6.52 15.24
N TYR A 400 11.58 6.12 14.24
CA TYR A 400 12.25 4.82 14.27
C TYR A 400 13.29 4.78 15.38
N LEU A 401 13.27 3.71 16.18
CA LEU A 401 14.17 3.55 17.32
C LEU A 401 15.04 2.31 17.16
N LEU A 402 16.34 2.45 17.42
CA LEU A 402 17.29 1.36 17.51
C LEU A 402 17.04 0.56 18.81
N PRO A 403 17.11 -0.78 18.78
CA PRO A 403 16.96 -1.59 19.99
C PRO A 403 18.20 -1.49 20.87
N THR A 404 18.00 -1.49 22.19
CA THR A 404 19.06 -1.75 23.17
C THR A 404 19.18 -3.25 23.44
N ASN A 405 20.28 -3.72 24.06
CA ASN A 405 20.51 -5.14 24.39
C ASN A 405 19.39 -5.81 25.20
N ASN A 406 18.56 -5.00 25.86
CA ASN A 406 17.45 -5.40 26.74
C ASN A 406 16.12 -5.62 26.01
N VAL A 407 16.02 -5.17 24.77
CA VAL A 407 14.78 -5.32 24.00
C VAL A 407 14.60 -6.79 23.66
N ASN A 408 13.41 -7.32 23.93
CA ASN A 408 13.03 -8.66 23.55
C ASN A 408 13.19 -8.84 22.03
N SER A 409 13.83 -9.92 21.60
CA SER A 409 14.07 -10.22 20.18
C SER A 409 12.79 -10.23 19.33
N ASP A 410 11.65 -10.61 19.90
CA ASP A 410 10.35 -10.63 19.19
C ASP A 410 9.82 -9.21 18.89
N SER A 411 10.35 -8.22 19.60
CA SER A 411 10.09 -6.79 19.41
C SER A 411 11.12 -6.12 18.50
N ILE A 412 11.99 -6.88 17.83
CA ILE A 412 12.98 -6.37 16.87
C ILE A 412 12.61 -6.83 15.46
N VAL A 413 12.61 -5.89 14.51
CA VAL A 413 12.43 -6.17 13.08
C VAL A 413 13.58 -5.54 12.29
N VAL A 414 14.00 -6.18 11.20
CA VAL A 414 14.94 -5.58 10.26
C VAL A 414 14.15 -4.69 9.30
N ALA A 415 14.46 -3.40 9.31
CA ALA A 415 13.87 -2.42 8.42
C ALA A 415 14.93 -1.90 7.43
N GLN A 416 14.45 -1.49 6.25
CA GLN A 416 15.26 -0.93 5.18
C GLN A 416 15.08 0.58 5.10
N PHE A 417 16.19 1.28 4.94
CA PHE A 417 16.26 2.73 4.90
C PHE A 417 17.16 3.19 3.77
N LYS A 418 16.91 4.41 3.28
CA LYS A 418 17.96 5.22 2.65
C LYS A 418 19.05 5.47 3.70
N ARG A 419 20.33 5.45 3.30
CA ARG A 419 21.46 5.52 4.23
C ARG A 419 21.45 6.80 5.08
N GLU A 420 21.06 7.91 4.49
CA GLU A 420 20.94 9.22 5.13
C GLU A 420 19.77 9.31 6.12
N ALA A 421 18.76 8.44 5.95
CA ALA A 421 17.54 8.38 6.77
C ALA A 421 17.65 7.42 7.96
N MET A 422 18.85 6.88 8.24
CA MET A 422 19.02 5.94 9.33
C MET A 422 18.66 6.57 10.69
N PRO A 423 17.88 5.88 11.54
CA PRO A 423 17.69 6.30 12.91
C PRO A 423 19.00 6.30 13.68
N THR A 424 19.14 7.26 14.56
CA THR A 424 20.28 7.41 15.49
C THR A 424 19.87 7.27 16.95
N LEU A 425 18.56 7.31 17.22
CA LEU A 425 18.00 7.24 18.56
C LEU A 425 17.74 5.80 18.96
N TYR A 426 18.16 5.44 20.16
CA TYR A 426 17.82 4.17 20.79
C TYR A 426 16.53 4.30 21.58
N ILE A 427 15.80 3.19 21.72
CA ILE A 427 14.66 3.16 22.64
C ILE A 427 15.14 3.35 24.08
N CYS A 428 14.46 4.24 24.80
CA CYS A 428 14.68 4.46 26.21
C CYS A 428 13.70 3.62 27.03
N GLU A 429 14.22 2.91 28.03
CA GLU A 429 13.38 2.21 28.99
C GLU A 429 12.56 3.23 29.80
N PRO A 430 11.24 3.03 29.95
CA PRO A 430 10.41 4.00 30.64
C PRO A 430 10.72 4.02 32.14
N ALA A 431 10.46 5.15 32.79
CA ALA A 431 10.44 5.20 34.25
C ALA A 431 9.25 4.37 34.77
N ILE A 432 9.50 3.53 35.77
CA ILE A 432 8.46 2.76 36.46
C ILE A 432 7.98 3.60 37.64
N THR A 433 6.68 3.90 37.70
CA THR A 433 6.09 4.70 38.80
C THR A 433 5.30 3.86 39.79
N LYS A 434 5.09 2.58 39.49
CA LYS A 434 4.34 1.65 40.34
C LYS A 434 5.08 1.44 41.66
N THR A 435 4.39 1.69 42.77
CA THR A 435 4.91 1.51 44.14
C THR A 435 4.61 0.11 44.64
N VAL A 436 5.43 -0.40 45.55
CA VAL A 436 5.24 -1.69 46.20
C VAL A 436 4.33 -1.52 47.42
N GLU A 437 3.36 -2.42 47.59
CA GLU A 437 2.64 -2.62 48.84
C GLU A 437 2.88 -4.06 49.28
N PHE A 438 3.36 -4.26 50.51
CA PHE A 438 3.64 -5.59 51.05
C PHE A 438 3.63 -5.57 52.58
N ASP A 439 3.40 -6.74 53.16
CA ASP A 439 3.72 -7.04 54.56
C ASP A 439 4.75 -8.17 54.59
N TYR A 440 5.53 -8.26 55.67
CA TYR A 440 6.45 -9.37 55.86
C TYR A 440 6.52 -9.81 57.32
N TYR A 441 6.87 -11.08 57.52
CA TYR A 441 7.27 -11.58 58.82
C TYR A 441 8.38 -12.62 58.68
N VAL A 442 9.12 -12.80 59.77
CA VAL A 442 10.29 -13.67 59.82
C VAL A 442 10.06 -14.73 60.89
N SER A 443 10.24 -16.01 60.54
CA SER A 443 10.15 -17.14 61.47
C SER A 443 11.33 -18.09 61.28
N ASP A 444 12.08 -18.34 62.35
CA ASP A 444 13.31 -19.14 62.37
C ASP A 444 14.32 -18.73 61.28
N SER A 445 14.33 -19.45 60.14
CA SER A 445 15.21 -19.27 58.98
C SER A 445 14.46 -18.84 57.71
N LYS A 446 13.17 -18.51 57.80
CA LYS A 446 12.31 -18.23 56.65
C LYS A 446 11.74 -16.81 56.71
N LEU A 447 11.82 -16.12 55.58
CA LEU A 447 11.15 -14.85 55.32
C LEU A 447 9.86 -15.14 54.54
N THR A 448 8.72 -14.68 55.04
CA THR A 448 7.46 -14.71 54.31
C THR A 448 7.06 -13.30 53.92
N ILE A 449 6.85 -13.07 52.63
CA ILE A 449 6.38 -11.80 52.05
C ILE A 449 4.95 -11.98 51.57
N LEU A 450 4.06 -11.11 52.04
CA LEU A 450 2.65 -11.06 51.67
C LEU A 450 2.43 -9.91 50.70
N ILE A 451 1.94 -10.22 49.50
CA ILE A 451 1.56 -9.23 48.50
C ILE A 451 0.04 -9.14 48.47
N PRO A 452 -0.56 -7.97 48.75
CA PRO A 452 -2.00 -7.78 48.62
C PRO A 452 -2.46 -8.12 47.20
N ASN A 453 -3.60 -8.80 47.06
CA ASN A 453 -4.17 -9.08 45.74
C ASN A 453 -4.46 -7.76 45.03
N ALA A 454 -3.81 -7.52 43.89
CA ALA A 454 -4.05 -6.35 43.08
C ALA A 454 -5.51 -6.37 42.57
N ILE A 455 -6.25 -5.28 42.81
CA ILE A 455 -7.50 -5.03 42.11
C ILE A 455 -7.11 -4.78 40.65
N SER A 456 -7.64 -5.58 39.72
CA SER A 456 -7.36 -5.44 38.31
C SER A 456 -7.90 -4.09 37.81
N GLU A 457 -7.02 -3.11 37.62
CA GLU A 457 -7.36 -1.93 36.85
C GLU A 457 -7.44 -2.31 35.37
N GLU A 458 -8.66 -2.54 34.88
CA GLU A 458 -8.97 -2.50 33.45
C GLU A 458 -8.78 -1.06 32.96
N ASN A 459 -7.59 -0.77 32.44
CA ASN A 459 -7.38 0.41 31.61
C ASN A 459 -6.51 0.03 30.41
N GLN A 460 -7.14 -0.65 29.44
CA GLN A 460 -6.62 -0.78 28.08
C GLN A 460 -6.76 0.56 27.37
N TYR A 461 -5.87 1.50 27.67
CA TYR A 461 -5.56 2.57 26.74
C TYR A 461 -4.40 2.10 25.86
N HIS A 462 -4.60 2.16 24.54
CA HIS A 462 -3.56 1.93 23.53
C HIS A 462 -2.34 2.83 23.86
N LYS A 463 -1.31 2.25 24.47
CA LYS A 463 -0.03 2.94 24.71
C LYS A 463 0.75 2.95 23.39
N ILE A 464 1.36 4.10 23.08
CA ILE A 464 2.24 4.34 21.93
C ILE A 464 3.35 3.27 21.83
N PHE A 465 3.77 2.74 22.98
CA PHE A 465 4.66 1.59 23.11
C PHE A 465 4.14 0.64 24.18
N ASP A 466 3.89 -0.61 23.78
CA ASP A 466 3.60 -1.70 24.71
C ASP A 466 4.92 -2.17 25.32
N TYR A 467 5.34 -1.49 26.39
CA TYR A 467 6.62 -1.74 27.04
C TYR A 467 6.74 -3.15 27.65
N GLU A 468 5.62 -3.80 27.96
CA GLU A 468 5.62 -5.20 28.39
C GLU A 468 5.99 -6.14 27.23
N LYS A 469 5.56 -5.84 26.00
CA LYS A 469 6.06 -6.56 24.82
C LYS A 469 7.54 -6.28 24.53
N ILE A 470 7.99 -5.05 24.77
CA ILE A 470 9.36 -4.61 24.45
C ILE A 470 10.37 -5.14 25.48
N TYR A 471 10.07 -5.01 26.76
CA TYR A 471 10.99 -5.33 27.87
C TYR A 471 10.55 -6.56 28.69
N GLY A 472 9.43 -7.21 28.34
CA GLY A 472 8.85 -8.31 29.11
C GLY A 472 7.93 -7.81 30.23
N ASP A 473 7.22 -8.73 30.90
CA ASP A 473 6.25 -8.38 31.95
C ASP A 473 6.88 -7.55 33.07
N LEU A 474 6.08 -6.68 33.69
CA LEU A 474 6.50 -5.93 34.87
C LEU A 474 6.50 -6.85 36.10
N GLU A 475 7.69 -7.21 36.58
CA GLU A 475 7.89 -8.16 37.68
C GLU A 475 8.11 -7.41 39.00
N LEU A 476 7.59 -7.95 40.11
CA LEU A 476 7.95 -7.50 41.45
C LEU A 476 9.21 -8.26 41.89
N ILE A 477 10.29 -7.53 42.11
CA ILE A 477 11.59 -8.09 42.46
C ILE A 477 11.87 -7.83 43.93
N CYS A 478 12.38 -8.86 44.62
CA CYS A 478 12.93 -8.80 45.96
C CYS A 478 14.43 -9.08 45.91
N GLU A 479 15.25 -8.09 46.27
CA GLU A 479 16.69 -8.25 46.48
C GLU A 479 16.99 -8.35 47.98
N ILE A 480 17.49 -9.50 48.42
CA ILE A 480 17.88 -9.74 49.81
C ILE A 480 19.40 -9.75 49.91
N LYS A 481 19.97 -8.93 50.79
CA LYS A 481 21.41 -8.84 51.05
C LYS A 481 21.72 -9.19 52.50
N ASN A 482 22.72 -10.03 52.72
CA ASN A 482 23.23 -10.32 54.06
C ASN A 482 24.39 -9.37 54.45
N GLU A 483 24.88 -9.47 55.69
CA GLU A 483 26.01 -8.66 56.20
C GLU A 483 27.34 -8.89 55.44
N GLN A 484 27.47 -10.02 54.74
CA GLN A 484 28.62 -10.35 53.89
C GLN A 484 28.46 -9.84 52.45
N ASN A 485 27.38 -9.09 52.20
CA ASN A 485 27.03 -8.52 50.91
C ASN A 485 26.66 -9.56 49.83
N GLU A 486 26.34 -10.79 50.24
CA GLU A 486 25.77 -11.80 49.34
C GLU A 486 24.32 -11.42 49.04
N SER A 487 23.97 -11.34 47.75
CA SER A 487 22.66 -10.88 47.28
C SER A 487 21.87 -12.00 46.61
N TYR A 488 20.60 -12.16 46.98
CA TYR A 488 19.63 -13.02 46.32
C TYR A 488 18.60 -12.15 45.62
N ARG A 489 18.37 -12.39 44.32
CA ARG A 489 17.33 -11.72 43.54
C ARG A 489 16.21 -12.72 43.27
N ILE A 490 15.00 -12.41 43.72
CA ILE A 490 13.84 -13.30 43.65
C ILE A 490 12.69 -12.54 43.00
N VAL A 491 12.02 -13.16 42.04
CA VAL A 491 10.77 -12.65 41.47
C VAL A 491 9.62 -13.10 42.38
N LEU A 492 8.80 -12.17 42.83
CA LEU A 492 7.62 -12.46 43.66
C LEU A 492 6.39 -12.57 42.75
N ASP A 493 5.86 -13.78 42.59
CA ASP A 493 4.76 -14.10 41.67
C ASP A 493 3.51 -14.65 42.37
N GLN A 494 3.57 -14.84 43.70
CA GLN A 494 2.46 -15.34 44.51
C GLN A 494 1.99 -14.29 45.53
N SER A 495 0.75 -14.42 46.02
CA SER A 495 0.25 -13.60 47.14
C SER A 495 1.02 -13.87 48.44
N ILE A 496 1.64 -15.05 48.56
CA ILE A 496 2.49 -15.45 49.68
C ILE A 496 3.77 -16.01 49.08
N ASN A 497 4.91 -15.39 49.36
CA ASN A 497 6.22 -15.83 48.90
C ASN A 497 7.07 -16.23 50.10
N GLU A 498 7.53 -17.48 50.12
CA GLU A 498 8.37 -18.00 51.21
C GLU A 498 9.81 -18.17 50.72
N ILE A 499 10.74 -17.59 51.46
CA ILE A 499 12.17 -17.53 51.09
C ILE A 499 12.99 -18.08 52.25
N ASP A 500 13.73 -19.16 52.00
CA ASP A 500 14.65 -19.74 52.97
C ASP A 500 15.99 -19.00 52.99
N LEU A 501 16.45 -18.63 54.19
CA LEU A 501 17.70 -17.90 54.41
C LEU A 501 18.69 -18.77 55.19
N PHE A 502 19.90 -18.90 54.65
CA PHE A 502 20.84 -19.96 55.05
C PHE A 502 21.82 -19.55 56.16
N SER A 503 21.95 -18.27 56.47
CA SER A 503 22.85 -17.78 57.51
C SER A 503 22.12 -17.01 58.60
N LYS A 504 22.68 -17.03 59.81
CA LYS A 504 22.24 -16.19 60.90
C LYS A 504 22.84 -14.80 60.72
N GLY A 505 22.06 -13.75 60.85
CA GLY A 505 22.55 -12.37 60.75
C GLY A 505 21.45 -11.36 60.42
N ASN A 506 21.86 -10.11 60.22
CA ASN A 506 20.98 -9.09 59.69
C ASN A 506 20.89 -9.19 58.16
N TYR A 507 19.70 -8.94 57.65
CA TYR A 507 19.40 -8.90 56.24
C TYR A 507 18.74 -7.57 55.89
N THR A 508 19.05 -7.07 54.70
CA THR A 508 18.33 -5.96 54.07
C THR A 508 17.57 -6.51 52.89
N MET A 509 16.30 -6.17 52.78
CA MET A 509 15.44 -6.53 51.66
C MET A 509 15.00 -5.26 50.95
N GLU A 510 15.21 -5.21 49.63
CA GLU A 510 14.74 -4.14 48.75
C GLU A 510 13.69 -4.73 47.80
N LEU A 511 12.46 -4.21 47.83
CA LEU A 511 11.42 -4.55 46.85
C LEU A 511 11.20 -3.41 45.87
N TYR A 512 11.07 -3.75 44.59
CA TYR A 512 10.78 -2.79 43.52
C TYR A 512 10.17 -3.49 42.31
N TYR A 513 9.42 -2.75 41.49
CA TYR A 513 9.00 -3.24 40.18
C TYR A 513 10.10 -3.00 39.14
N GLN A 514 10.30 -3.97 38.26
CA GLN A 514 11.24 -3.91 37.13
C GLN A 514 10.68 -4.75 35.98
N TYR A 515 10.82 -4.28 34.74
CA TYR A 515 10.48 -5.12 33.59
C TYR A 515 11.46 -6.30 33.52
N LYS A 516 10.99 -7.49 33.13
CA LYS A 516 11.78 -8.73 33.08
C LYS A 516 13.17 -8.57 32.44
N ASN A 517 13.25 -7.85 31.33
CA ASN A 517 14.50 -7.55 30.61
C ASN A 517 14.97 -6.10 30.82
N GLY A 518 14.28 -5.31 31.63
CA GLY A 518 14.60 -3.92 31.95
C GLY A 518 15.69 -3.77 33.02
N HIS A 519 16.35 -2.62 33.03
CA HIS A 519 17.32 -2.21 34.05
C HIS A 519 16.74 -1.20 35.05
N ASN A 520 15.72 -0.43 34.67
CA ASN A 520 15.15 0.59 35.55
C ASN A 520 14.44 -0.08 36.72
N LYS A 521 14.79 0.35 37.94
CA LYS A 521 14.03 0.04 39.15
C LYS A 521 12.94 1.10 39.31
N GLY A 522 11.72 0.67 39.61
CA GLY A 522 10.68 1.56 40.14
C GLY A 522 11.03 2.05 41.54
N PRO A 523 10.15 2.85 42.17
CA PRO A 523 10.27 3.22 43.58
C PRO A 523 10.50 1.98 44.44
N SER A 524 11.62 1.94 45.17
CA SER A 524 11.95 0.82 46.04
C SER A 524 11.53 1.06 47.49
N GLN A 525 11.17 -0.03 48.17
CA GLN A 525 10.96 -0.06 49.62
C GLN A 525 12.02 -0.96 50.24
N ILE A 526 12.70 -0.45 51.27
CA ILE A 526 13.82 -1.12 51.92
C ILE A 526 13.45 -1.41 53.37
N GLU A 527 13.57 -2.68 53.76
CA GLU A 527 13.32 -3.17 55.11
C GLU A 527 14.54 -3.94 55.62
N THR A 528 14.75 -3.91 56.94
CA THR A 528 15.85 -4.63 57.60
C THR A 528 15.31 -5.54 58.68
N PHE A 529 15.78 -6.78 58.72
CA PHE A 529 15.34 -7.78 59.68
C PHE A 529 16.48 -8.72 60.08
N THR A 530 16.29 -9.47 61.16
CA THR A 530 17.30 -10.38 61.72
C THR A 530 16.82 -11.83 61.67
N ILE A 531 17.64 -12.72 61.13
CA ILE A 531 17.43 -14.17 61.16
C ILE A 531 18.16 -14.75 62.37
N GLN A 532 17.44 -15.48 63.22
CA GLN A 532 17.95 -15.99 64.50
C GLN A 532 18.64 -17.36 64.37
N LYS A 533 18.24 -18.17 63.39
CA LYS A 533 18.84 -19.46 63.04
C LYS A 533 18.89 -19.58 61.52
N GLY A 534 20.05 -19.90 60.94
CA GLY A 534 20.15 -20.17 59.50
C GLY A 534 19.52 -21.51 59.15
N SER A 535 19.01 -21.65 57.93
CA SER A 535 18.52 -22.92 57.40
C SER A 535 19.67 -23.93 57.32
N LEU A 536 19.56 -25.03 58.06
CA LEU A 536 20.39 -26.22 57.93
C LEU A 536 19.59 -27.18 57.04
N PHE A 537 20.16 -27.58 55.89
CA PHE A 537 19.57 -28.50 54.89
C PHE A 537 18.34 -29.30 55.32
#